data_AF-A0A820Z8J6-F1
#
_entry.id   AF-A0A820Z8J6-F1
#
_cell.length_a   1.000
_cell.length_b   1.000
_cell.length_c   1.000
_cell.angle_alpha   90.00
_cell.angle_beta   90.00
_cell.angle_gamma   90.00
#
_symmetry.space_group_name_H-M   'P 1'
#
loop_
_entity.id
_entity.type
_entity.pdbx_description
1 polymer ?
#
loop_
_entity_poly.entity_id
_entity_poly.type
_entity_poly.pdbx_seq_one_letter_code
_entity_poly.pdbx_strand_id
1 'polypeptide(L)'
;MISYPETEQFRHVIAEVTQYVRQGEEDRDKELPTLKFIGTVKLHGTNSAIGYHKDLGHWLQSRNNILTPLRDNAGFVQRMNRLADQLLHEYILPASSIIREYYEQGRKIVVYGEWCGGNIQK
;
A
#
# COMPACT_ATOMS: atom_id res chain seq x y z
N MET A 1 -11.20 -6.70 -2.73
CA MET A 1 -10.41 -5.58 -2.17
C MET A 1 -9.32 -6.16 -1.29
N ILE A 2 -8.12 -5.60 -1.34
CA ILE A 2 -7.05 -5.93 -0.39
C ILE A 2 -6.78 -4.66 0.40
N SER A 3 -6.84 -4.71 1.73
CA SER A 3 -6.68 -3.50 2.54
C SER A 3 -5.21 -3.08 2.66
N TYR A 4 -4.95 -1.77 2.61
CA TYR A 4 -3.64 -1.24 2.97
C TYR A 4 -3.45 -1.34 4.49
N PRO A 5 -2.26 -1.76 4.98
CA PRO A 5 -1.98 -1.78 6.42
C PRO A 5 -2.11 -0.40 7.05
N GLU A 6 -2.46 -0.36 8.33
CA GLU A 6 -2.50 0.90 9.06
C GLU A 6 -1.07 1.38 9.33
N THR A 7 -0.84 2.69 9.13
CA THR A 7 0.41 3.34 9.49
C THR A 7 0.22 4.03 10.82
N GLU A 8 0.77 3.41 11.87
CA GLU A 8 0.72 3.94 13.23
C GLU A 8 1.60 5.19 13.40
N GLN A 9 1.41 5.88 14.52
CA GLN A 9 2.25 7.02 14.87
C GLN A 9 3.64 6.55 15.29
N PHE A 10 4.68 7.28 14.87
CA PHE A 10 6.08 6.92 15.19
C PHE A 10 6.35 6.76 16.69
N ARG A 11 5.64 7.52 17.54
CA ARG A 11 5.76 7.41 19.00
C ARG A 11 5.30 6.06 19.57
N HIS A 12 4.45 5.32 18.85
CA HIS A 12 3.96 4.01 19.31
C HIS A 12 5.04 2.93 19.22
N VAL A 13 6.06 3.12 18.38
CA VAL A 13 7.18 2.17 18.20
C VAL A 13 7.85 1.82 19.53
N ILE A 14 8.12 2.81 20.38
CA ILE A 14 8.82 2.56 21.66
C ILE A 14 7.97 1.66 22.55
N ALA A 15 6.67 1.95 22.66
CA ALA A 15 5.75 1.16 23.47
C ALA A 15 5.64 -0.28 22.94
N GLU A 16 5.45 -0.45 21.63
CA GLU A 16 5.31 -1.76 20.99
C GLU A 16 6.59 -2.62 21.12
N VAL A 17 7.76 -2.04 20.86
CA VAL A 17 9.04 -2.74 20.99
C VAL A 17 9.31 -3.11 22.45
N THR A 18 9.01 -2.20 23.38
CA THR A 18 9.18 -2.47 24.81
C THR A 18 8.28 -3.62 25.25
N GLN A 19 7.00 -3.61 24.86
CA GLN A 19 6.06 -4.67 25.19
C GLN A 19 6.49 -6.02 24.58
N TYR A 20 7.04 -6.01 23.37
CA TYR A 20 7.53 -7.22 22.71
C TYR A 20 8.76 -7.81 23.40
N VAL A 21 9.71 -6.97 23.84
CA VAL A 21 10.98 -7.41 24.45
C VAL A 21 10.82 -7.73 25.94
N ARG A 22 9.96 -6.99 26.65
CA ARG A 22 9.81 -7.04 28.11
C ARG A 22 8.46 -7.63 28.51
N GLN A 23 8.32 -8.95 28.36
CA GLN A 23 7.04 -9.65 28.51
C GLN A 23 6.66 -10.01 29.96
N GLY A 24 7.56 -9.77 30.92
CA GLY A 24 7.36 -10.07 32.34
C GLY A 24 8.44 -9.46 33.23
N GLU A 25 8.36 -9.69 34.54
CA GLU A 25 9.31 -9.12 35.52
C GLU A 25 10.77 -9.51 35.23
N GLU A 26 11.01 -10.75 34.81
CA GLU A 26 12.36 -11.26 34.49
C GLU A 26 12.99 -10.53 33.30
N ASP A 27 12.17 -9.91 32.45
CA ASP A 27 12.59 -9.26 31.21
C ASP A 27 12.67 -7.74 31.34
N ARG A 28 12.36 -7.19 32.52
CA ARG A 28 12.20 -5.75 32.74
C ARG A 28 13.43 -4.92 32.35
N ASP A 29 14.61 -5.50 32.50
CA ASP A 29 15.89 -4.83 32.25
C ASP A 29 16.53 -5.26 30.92
N LYS A 30 15.85 -6.08 30.10
CA LYS A 30 16.33 -6.42 28.76
C LYS A 30 16.56 -5.15 27.93
N GLU A 31 17.69 -5.10 27.27
CA GLU A 31 18.05 -4.01 26.36
C GLU A 31 17.09 -4.00 25.16
N LEU A 32 16.66 -2.80 24.77
CA LEU A 32 15.84 -2.62 23.58
C LEU A 32 16.72 -2.64 22.33
N PRO A 33 16.26 -3.23 21.22
CA PRO A 33 17.03 -3.26 19.98
C PRO A 33 17.15 -1.86 19.38
N THR A 34 18.23 -1.64 18.63
CA THR A 34 18.33 -0.48 17.73
C THR A 34 17.64 -0.79 16.42
N LEU A 35 16.58 -0.04 16.10
CA LEU A 35 15.84 -0.18 14.85
C LEU A 35 16.33 0.81 13.80
N LYS A 36 16.36 0.38 12.54
CA LYS A 36 16.64 1.24 11.38
C LYS A 36 15.37 1.43 10.56
N PHE A 37 15.06 2.68 10.23
CA PHE A 37 13.88 3.03 9.45
C PHE A 37 14.26 3.68 8.13
N ILE A 38 13.44 3.45 7.11
CA ILE A 38 13.46 4.23 5.87
C ILE A 38 12.31 5.23 5.97
N GLY A 39 12.65 6.52 6.02
CA GLY A 39 11.66 7.60 5.99
C GLY A 39 11.34 8.01 4.55
N THR A 40 10.06 8.17 4.26
CA THR A 40 9.58 8.72 2.98
C THR A 40 8.62 9.89 3.24
N VAL A 41 8.40 10.73 2.23
CA VAL A 41 7.42 11.81 2.34
C VAL A 41 6.02 11.21 2.44
N LYS A 42 5.30 11.54 3.51
CA LYS A 42 3.87 11.23 3.64
C LYS A 42 3.07 12.28 2.86
N LEU A 43 2.70 11.93 1.63
CA LEU A 43 1.82 12.77 0.82
C LEU A 43 0.46 12.95 1.50
N HIS A 44 -0.14 14.12 1.35
CA HIS A 44 -1.47 14.43 1.86
C HIS A 44 -2.47 14.41 0.69
N GLY A 45 -3.21 13.32 0.55
CA GLY A 45 -4.21 13.14 -0.49
C GLY A 45 -5.29 12.17 -0.03
N THR A 46 -5.57 11.18 -0.87
CA THR A 46 -6.40 10.03 -0.54
C THR A 46 -5.68 8.74 -0.91
N ASN A 47 -5.80 7.72 -0.04
CA ASN A 47 -5.32 6.38 -0.35
C ASN A 47 -6.02 5.82 -1.59
N SER A 48 -5.22 5.29 -2.51
CA SER A 48 -5.68 4.69 -3.75
C SER A 48 -4.78 3.53 -4.14
N ALA A 49 -5.35 2.52 -4.81
CA ALA A 49 -4.57 1.40 -5.32
C ALA A 49 -5.13 0.84 -6.63
N ILE A 50 -4.23 0.23 -7.40
CA ILE A 50 -4.56 -0.57 -8.58
C ILE A 50 -4.24 -2.02 -8.26
N GLY A 51 -5.22 -2.89 -8.41
CA GLY A 51 -5.04 -4.33 -8.32
C GLY A 51 -5.05 -4.98 -9.69
N TYR A 52 -4.28 -6.06 -9.84
CA TYR A 52 -4.12 -6.81 -11.07
C TYR A 52 -4.25 -8.31 -10.81
N HIS A 53 -4.88 -9.00 -11.75
CA HIS A 53 -4.95 -10.46 -11.80
C HIS A 53 -5.04 -10.94 -13.25
N LYS A 54 -4.25 -11.94 -13.61
CA LYS A 54 -4.13 -12.44 -14.98
C LYS A 54 -5.47 -12.75 -15.66
N ASP A 55 -6.36 -13.42 -14.95
CA ASP A 55 -7.65 -13.86 -15.53
C ASP A 55 -8.81 -12.88 -15.29
N LEU A 56 -8.64 -11.88 -14.41
CA LEU A 56 -9.72 -10.97 -14.01
C LEU A 56 -9.48 -9.53 -14.48
N GLY A 57 -8.31 -9.24 -15.05
CA GLY A 57 -7.87 -7.88 -15.39
C GLY A 57 -7.49 -7.07 -14.16
N HIS A 58 -7.71 -5.77 -14.21
CA HIS A 58 -7.43 -4.85 -13.11
C HIS A 58 -8.69 -4.34 -12.42
N TRP A 59 -8.50 -3.86 -11.19
CA TRP A 59 -9.51 -3.10 -10.46
C TRP A 59 -8.87 -1.90 -9.77
N LEU A 60 -9.69 -0.91 -9.44
CA LEU A 60 -9.28 0.28 -8.71
C LEU A 60 -9.96 0.29 -7.35
N GLN A 61 -9.26 0.75 -6.32
CA GLN A 61 -9.79 0.79 -4.96
C GLN A 61 -9.28 2.00 -4.18
N SER A 62 -10.11 2.49 -3.26
CA SER A 62 -9.69 3.35 -2.16
C SER A 62 -9.34 2.49 -0.93
N ARG A 63 -9.09 3.12 0.22
CA ARG A 63 -8.79 2.39 1.47
C ARG A 63 -9.86 1.34 1.81
N ASN A 64 -11.13 1.67 1.57
CA ASN A 64 -12.27 0.91 2.09
C ASN A 64 -13.23 0.39 1.00
N ASN A 65 -13.03 0.75 -0.27
CA ASN A 65 -13.97 0.38 -1.34
C ASN A 65 -13.27 0.00 -2.65
N ILE A 66 -13.85 -0.96 -3.37
CA ILE A 66 -13.63 -1.09 -4.82
C ILE A 66 -14.36 0.07 -5.52
N LEU A 67 -13.66 0.77 -6.39
CA LEU A 67 -14.16 1.93 -7.09
C LEU A 67 -14.73 1.54 -8.46
N THR A 68 -15.67 2.33 -8.95
CA THR A 68 -16.26 2.19 -10.29
C THR A 68 -16.31 3.56 -10.96
N PRO A 69 -16.56 3.65 -12.29
CA PRO A 69 -16.70 4.95 -12.95
C PRO A 69 -17.81 5.83 -12.32
N LEU A 70 -18.85 5.23 -11.73
CA LEU A 70 -19.92 5.93 -11.01
C LEU A 70 -19.56 6.28 -9.57
N ARG A 71 -18.57 5.60 -8.99
CA ARG A 71 -18.06 5.79 -7.62
C ARG A 71 -16.57 6.11 -7.70
N ASP A 72 -16.27 7.23 -8.33
CA ASP A 72 -14.91 7.71 -8.52
C ASP A 72 -14.33 8.30 -7.22
N ASN A 73 -13.01 8.33 -7.12
CA ASN A 73 -12.27 8.96 -6.03
C ASN A 73 -11.47 10.14 -6.58
N ALA A 74 -12.11 11.31 -6.67
CA ALA A 74 -11.50 12.56 -7.13
C ALA A 74 -10.73 12.44 -8.47
N GLY A 75 -11.33 11.79 -9.48
CA GLY A 75 -10.72 11.63 -10.80
C GLY A 75 -9.78 10.42 -10.93
N PHE A 76 -9.49 9.70 -9.84
CA PHE A 76 -8.57 8.57 -9.83
C PHE A 76 -9.02 7.46 -10.79
N VAL A 77 -10.30 7.06 -10.74
CA VAL A 77 -10.84 6.01 -11.61
C VAL A 77 -10.76 6.44 -13.06
N GLN A 78 -11.22 7.66 -13.35
CA GLN A 78 -11.25 8.17 -14.71
C GLN A 78 -9.86 8.21 -15.36
N ARG A 79 -8.83 8.56 -14.57
CA ARG A 79 -7.45 8.63 -15.04
C ARG A 79 -6.79 7.25 -15.12
N MET A 80 -6.79 6.51 -14.02
CA MET A 80 -5.97 5.30 -13.90
C MET A 80 -6.57 4.11 -14.64
N ASN A 81 -7.88 4.07 -14.85
CA ASN A 81 -8.49 2.98 -15.62
C ASN A 81 -7.97 2.92 -17.07
N ARG A 82 -7.51 4.06 -17.62
CA ARG A 82 -6.93 4.14 -18.98
C ARG A 82 -5.44 3.80 -19.02
N LEU A 83 -4.77 3.83 -17.87
CA LEU A 83 -3.32 3.64 -17.75
C LEU A 83 -2.94 2.32 -17.08
N ALA A 84 -3.90 1.62 -16.46
CA ALA A 84 -3.64 0.46 -15.62
C ALA A 84 -2.88 -0.64 -16.37
N ASP A 85 -3.32 -1.00 -17.58
CA ASP A 85 -2.66 -2.03 -18.40
C ASP A 85 -1.25 -1.61 -18.82
N GLN A 86 -1.10 -0.35 -19.25
CA GLN A 86 0.21 0.19 -19.60
C GLN A 86 1.17 0.13 -18.41
N LEU A 87 0.71 0.54 -17.23
CA LEU A 87 1.50 0.49 -16.00
C LEU A 87 1.93 -0.94 -15.66
N LEU A 88 1.02 -1.91 -15.83
CA LEU A 88 1.33 -3.31 -15.58
C LEU A 88 2.45 -3.81 -16.50
N HIS A 89 2.27 -3.63 -17.81
CA HIS A 89 3.13 -4.26 -18.81
C HIS A 89 4.44 -3.51 -19.05
N GLU A 90 4.48 -2.18 -18.93
CA GLU A 90 5.67 -1.38 -19.18
C GLU A 90 6.52 -1.14 -17.93
N TYR A 91 5.93 -1.17 -16.72
CA TYR A 91 6.64 -0.78 -15.50
C TYR A 91 6.64 -1.88 -14.44
N ILE A 92 5.49 -2.47 -14.11
CA ILE A 92 5.38 -3.38 -12.95
C ILE A 92 5.99 -4.75 -13.25
N LEU A 93 5.57 -5.42 -14.33
CA LEU A 93 6.09 -6.75 -14.68
C LEU A 93 7.58 -6.72 -15.06
N PRO A 94 8.10 -5.69 -15.79
CA PRO A 94 9.52 -5.61 -16.09
C PRO A 94 10.40 -5.28 -14.88
N ALA A 95 9.87 -4.62 -13.85
CA ALA A 95 10.67 -4.22 -12.68
C ALA A 95 11.15 -5.39 -11.81
N SER A 96 10.52 -6.57 -11.90
CA SER A 96 10.92 -7.74 -11.12
C SER A 96 10.42 -9.04 -11.73
N SER A 97 11.34 -9.96 -12.01
CA SER A 97 11.01 -11.32 -12.48
C SER A 97 10.12 -12.08 -11.50
N ILE A 98 10.30 -11.88 -10.19
CA ILE A 98 9.49 -12.51 -9.13
C ILE A 98 8.04 -12.01 -9.20
N ILE A 99 7.84 -10.70 -9.35
CA ILE A 99 6.49 -10.12 -9.51
C ILE A 99 5.81 -10.70 -10.75
N ARG A 100 6.55 -10.80 -11.86
CA ARG A 100 6.04 -11.40 -13.10
C ARG A 100 5.64 -12.86 -12.92
N GLU A 101 6.49 -13.68 -12.32
CA GLU A 101 6.21 -15.09 -12.06
C GLU A 101 4.92 -15.24 -11.23
N TYR A 102 4.78 -14.47 -10.16
CA TYR A 102 3.58 -14.48 -9.32
C TYR A 102 2.32 -14.09 -10.09
N TYR A 103 2.40 -13.07 -10.95
CA TYR A 103 1.28 -12.71 -11.83
C TYR A 103 0.91 -13.84 -12.78
N GLU A 104 1.90 -14.47 -13.41
CA GLU A 104 1.71 -15.56 -14.36
C GLU A 104 1.09 -16.81 -13.73
N GLN A 105 1.34 -17.03 -12.43
CA GLN A 105 0.72 -18.04 -11.57
C GLN A 105 -0.69 -17.67 -11.06
N GLY A 106 -1.25 -16.53 -11.48
CA GLY A 106 -2.57 -16.08 -11.05
C GLY A 106 -2.60 -15.46 -9.64
N ARG A 107 -1.46 -15.01 -9.12
CA ARG A 107 -1.45 -14.22 -7.87
C ARG A 107 -1.88 -12.77 -8.16
N LYS A 108 -2.49 -12.16 -7.16
CA LYS A 108 -2.90 -10.75 -7.19
C LYS A 108 -1.70 -9.87 -6.91
N ILE A 109 -1.50 -8.84 -7.75
CA ILE A 109 -0.59 -7.73 -7.46
C ILE A 109 -1.44 -6.53 -7.10
N VAL A 110 -1.11 -5.83 -6.01
CA VAL A 110 -1.76 -4.58 -5.64
C VAL A 110 -0.70 -3.51 -5.42
N VAL A 111 -0.78 -2.44 -6.21
CA VAL A 111 0.09 -1.29 -6.11
C VAL A 111 -0.63 -0.19 -5.37
N TYR A 112 -0.18 0.08 -4.14
CA TYR A 112 -0.71 1.14 -3.29
C TYR A 112 0.04 2.44 -3.51
N GLY A 113 -0.69 3.54 -3.36
CA GLY A 113 -0.11 4.88 -3.34
C GLY A 113 -1.06 5.91 -2.78
N GLU A 114 -0.64 7.16 -2.88
CA GLU A 114 -1.47 8.32 -2.55
C GLU A 114 -1.88 9.01 -3.85
N TRP A 115 -3.18 9.21 -4.03
CA TRP A 115 -3.70 10.10 -5.07
C TRP A 115 -3.79 11.52 -4.50
N CYS A 116 -2.97 12.43 -5.03
CA CYS A 116 -2.81 13.77 -4.50
C CYS A 116 -2.74 14.83 -5.62
N GLY A 117 -3.01 16.08 -5.26
CA GLY A 117 -3.03 17.23 -6.17
C GLY A 117 -4.39 17.93 -6.23
N GLY A 118 -4.43 19.13 -6.83
CA GLY A 118 -5.65 19.92 -6.95
C GLY A 118 -6.33 20.17 -5.59
N ASN A 119 -7.66 19.99 -5.54
CA ASN A 119 -8.49 20.22 -4.36
C ASN A 119 -8.79 18.91 -3.58
N ILE A 120 -7.92 17.89 -3.65
CA ILE A 120 -8.14 16.59 -2.96
C ILE A 120 -8.01 16.73 -1.44
N GLN A 121 -7.05 17.54 -0.98
CA GLN A 121 -6.88 17.92 0.43
C GLN A 121 -6.67 19.43 0.52
N LYS A 122 -6.95 20.00 1.70
CA LYS A 122 -6.81 21.43 1.98
C LYS A 122 -5.42 21.80 2.48
#